data_AF-A0AAV9JG52-F1
#
_entry.id   AF-A0AAV9JG52-F1
#
_cell.length_a   1.000
_cell.length_b   1.000
_cell.length_c   1.000
_cell.angle_alpha   90.00
_cell.angle_beta   90.00
_cell.angle_gamma   90.00
#
_symmetry.space_group_name_H-M   'P 1'
#
loop_
_entity.id
_entity.type
_entity.pdbx_description
1 polymer ?
#
loop_
_entity_poly.entity_id
_entity_poly.type
_entity_poly.pdbx_seq_one_letter_code
_entity_poly.pdbx_strand_id
1 'polypeptide(L)'
;MPICINCTHPLPTPPGLYTTYSKADDKALGKGVRLTQCPRCKGFADKYVEHDFVVLFIDLVLIRPQVYRHLLFNYLGRDDNKISPSIIRFAILLLLFDVYLTWARIEKATQLSLPLSPPALQSSTWSNATVSNITHSSLAQNTTTSFTWTKGGGPTSETWLATQPILLQYLFFLALCTLETISFHLPIRSLLSLRLPRPFSTLIPHYPHPPLISTALLVSSFTKLFPLLLLVWAYDLPSSASAVSWAVIINNVAALEILLRCGYVRAALLCGVGAVARAGVGWAILHAVGIGGGAAAAGVVETGDLIEMWRRLVGSGAGLA
;
A
#
# COMPACT_ATOMS: atom_id res chain seq x y z
N MET A 1 9.75 -19.45 20.32
CA MET A 1 9.03 -20.72 20.52
C MET A 1 7.90 -20.78 19.48
N PRO A 2 7.71 -21.90 18.78
CA PRO A 2 6.66 -22.00 17.78
C PRO A 2 5.27 -22.00 18.42
N ILE A 3 4.28 -21.55 17.66
CA ILE A 3 2.88 -21.48 18.09
C ILE A 3 1.98 -22.28 17.16
N CYS A 4 0.84 -22.73 17.68
CA CYS A 4 -0.22 -23.26 16.82
C CYS A 4 -0.86 -22.15 15.98
N ILE A 5 -0.94 -22.32 14.66
CA ILE A 5 -1.52 -21.33 13.73
C ILE A 5 -3.03 -21.14 13.94
N ASN A 6 -3.71 -22.11 14.57
CA ASN A 6 -5.16 -22.08 14.80
C ASN A 6 -5.51 -21.37 16.10
N CYS A 7 -4.92 -21.81 17.22
CA CYS A 7 -5.30 -21.34 18.56
C CYS A 7 -4.23 -20.50 19.27
N THR A 8 -3.09 -20.23 18.62
CA THR A 8 -1.94 -19.46 19.16
C THR A 8 -1.31 -20.06 20.42
N HIS A 9 -1.65 -21.31 20.77
CA HIS A 9 -1.06 -21.98 21.91
C HIS A 9 0.44 -22.24 21.64
N PRO A 10 1.35 -21.85 22.53
CA PRO A 10 2.77 -22.14 22.39
C PRO A 10 2.99 -23.65 22.47
N LEU A 11 3.86 -24.17 21.60
CA LEU A 11 4.18 -25.59 21.59
C LEU A 11 5.43 -25.84 22.44
N PRO A 12 5.41 -26.86 23.33
CA PRO A 12 6.58 -27.24 24.11
C PRO A 12 7.75 -27.65 23.20
N THR A 13 8.97 -27.27 23.58
CA THR A 13 10.20 -27.82 22.98
C THR A 13 10.80 -28.83 23.94
N PRO A 14 10.98 -30.12 23.57
CA PRO A 14 10.43 -30.91 22.46
C PRO A 14 9.03 -31.50 22.74
N PRO A 15 8.22 -31.87 21.72
CA PRO A 15 8.51 -32.02 20.29
C PRO A 15 8.15 -30.75 19.49
N GLY A 16 9.01 -30.28 18.58
CA GLY A 16 8.77 -29.06 17.80
C GLY A 16 7.53 -29.09 16.87
N LEU A 17 7.44 -28.20 15.88
CA LEU A 17 6.31 -28.14 14.94
C LEU A 17 6.09 -29.43 14.12
N TYR A 18 7.17 -30.14 13.83
CA TYR A 18 7.16 -31.38 13.08
C TYR A 18 8.33 -32.27 13.49
N THR A 19 8.19 -33.56 13.20
CA THR A 19 9.29 -34.53 13.29
C THR A 19 9.64 -35.02 11.91
N THR A 20 10.91 -34.83 11.52
CA THR A 20 11.49 -35.42 10.30
C THR A 20 11.98 -36.83 10.58
N TYR A 21 11.51 -37.80 9.81
CA TYR A 21 12.04 -39.17 9.84
C TYR A 21 13.14 -39.32 8.79
N SER A 22 14.39 -39.46 9.24
CA SER A 22 15.59 -39.50 8.40
C SER A 22 15.69 -40.72 7.46
N LYS A 23 14.74 -41.66 7.52
CA LYS A 23 14.73 -42.91 6.73
C LYS A 23 13.70 -42.90 5.60
N ALA A 24 13.01 -41.78 5.36
CA ALA A 24 11.97 -41.66 4.34
C ALA A 24 12.44 -40.92 3.07
N ASP A 25 13.73 -40.64 2.92
CA ASP A 25 14.29 -39.97 1.74
C ASP A 25 14.37 -40.90 0.50
N ASP A 26 13.42 -41.82 0.36
CA ASP A 26 13.22 -42.54 -0.90
C ASP A 26 12.62 -41.55 -1.90
N LYS A 27 13.23 -41.46 -3.09
CA LYS A 27 12.82 -40.58 -4.18
C LYS A 27 11.35 -40.76 -4.61
N ALA A 28 10.71 -41.85 -4.18
CA ALA A 28 9.32 -42.20 -4.41
C ALA A 28 8.35 -41.84 -3.25
N LEU A 29 8.82 -41.66 -2.00
CA LEU A 29 7.95 -41.43 -0.82
C LEU A 29 7.91 -39.96 -0.34
N GLY A 30 8.85 -39.12 -0.79
CA GLY A 30 8.95 -37.72 -0.36
C GLY A 30 9.49 -37.57 1.07
N LYS A 31 9.84 -36.35 1.47
CA LYS A 31 10.38 -36.08 2.81
C LYS A 31 9.34 -36.46 3.87
N GLY A 32 9.58 -37.53 4.63
CA GLY A 32 8.70 -38.01 5.70
C GLY A 32 8.63 -37.03 6.87
N VAL A 33 7.74 -36.05 6.77
CA VAL A 33 7.47 -35.05 7.81
C VAL A 33 6.14 -35.37 8.48
N ARG A 34 6.16 -35.59 9.79
CA ARG A 34 4.93 -35.75 10.59
C ARG A 34 4.67 -34.47 11.37
N LEU A 35 3.52 -33.86 11.12
CA LEU A 35 3.09 -32.64 11.81
C LEU A 35 2.70 -32.93 13.26
N THR A 36 3.10 -32.06 14.18
CA THR A 36 2.73 -32.15 15.59
C THR A 36 1.28 -31.71 15.78
N GLN A 37 0.53 -32.44 16.61
CA GLN A 37 -0.84 -32.07 16.97
C GLN A 37 -0.82 -31.09 18.16
N CYS A 38 -1.64 -30.03 18.10
CA CYS A 38 -1.74 -29.08 19.19
C CYS A 38 -2.48 -29.71 20.40
N PRO A 39 -1.96 -29.63 21.63
CA PRO A 39 -2.60 -30.22 22.81
C PRO A 39 -3.94 -29.54 23.16
N ARG A 40 -4.10 -28.26 22.80
CA ARG A 40 -5.28 -27.44 23.11
C ARG A 40 -6.42 -27.63 22.12
N CYS A 41 -6.18 -27.39 20.82
CA CYS A 41 -7.24 -27.44 19.81
C CYS A 41 -7.33 -28.78 19.07
N LYS A 42 -6.44 -29.74 19.36
CA LYS A 42 -6.38 -31.08 18.75
C LYS A 42 -6.26 -31.10 17.21
N GLY A 43 -6.05 -29.97 16.55
CA GLY A 43 -5.69 -29.91 15.13
C GLY A 43 -4.18 -30.03 14.92
N PHE A 44 -3.76 -30.18 13.67
CA PHE A 44 -2.35 -30.01 13.31
C PHE A 44 -1.89 -28.60 13.68
N ALA A 45 -0.74 -28.52 14.34
CA ALA A 45 -0.21 -27.29 14.90
C ALA A 45 0.10 -26.26 13.82
N ASP A 46 0.66 -26.70 12.70
CA ASP A 46 0.97 -25.87 11.54
C ASP A 46 0.96 -26.72 10.27
N LYS A 47 -0.08 -26.55 9.45
CA LYS A 47 -0.19 -27.23 8.16
C LYS A 47 0.73 -26.64 7.09
N TYR A 48 1.09 -25.36 7.18
CA TYR A 48 1.80 -24.68 6.10
C TYR A 48 3.25 -25.13 5.93
N VAL A 49 3.77 -25.92 6.87
CA VAL A 49 5.08 -26.58 6.77
C VAL A 49 5.18 -27.50 5.55
N GLU A 50 4.08 -28.11 5.12
CA GLU A 50 4.04 -29.01 3.96
C GLU A 50 3.67 -28.30 2.65
N HIS A 51 3.17 -27.06 2.74
CA HIS A 51 2.63 -26.34 1.59
C HIS A 51 3.73 -25.57 0.84
N ASP A 52 3.60 -25.50 -0.48
CA ASP A 52 4.51 -24.71 -1.32
C ASP A 52 4.16 -23.21 -1.25
N PHE A 53 5.14 -22.36 -1.57
CA PHE A 53 5.06 -20.90 -1.50
C PHE A 53 3.88 -20.31 -2.27
N VAL A 54 3.42 -20.95 -3.35
CA VAL A 54 2.24 -20.51 -4.12
C VAL A 54 0.98 -20.55 -3.26
N VAL A 55 0.78 -21.62 -2.47
CA VAL A 55 -0.39 -21.73 -1.59
C VAL A 55 -0.29 -20.74 -0.44
N LEU A 56 0.90 -20.56 0.13
CA LEU A 56 1.15 -19.53 1.14
C LEU A 56 0.82 -18.14 0.59
N PHE A 57 1.22 -17.84 -0.65
CA PHE A 57 0.94 -16.58 -1.30
C PHE A 57 -0.56 -16.35 -1.49
N ILE A 58 -1.32 -17.34 -1.98
CA ILE A 58 -2.78 -17.24 -2.14
C ILE A 58 -3.46 -17.00 -0.79
N ASP A 59 -3.11 -17.76 0.25
CA ASP A 59 -3.70 -17.57 1.57
C ASP A 59 -3.30 -16.21 2.19
N LEU A 60 -2.13 -15.67 1.84
CA LEU A 60 -1.68 -14.35 2.26
C LEU A 60 -2.51 -13.26 1.56
N VAL A 61 -2.78 -13.46 0.26
CA VAL A 61 -3.69 -12.66 -0.56
C VAL A 61 -5.08 -12.58 0.05
N LEU A 62 -5.58 -13.71 0.54
CA LEU A 62 -6.88 -13.83 1.18
C LEU A 62 -6.90 -13.34 2.64
N ILE A 63 -5.81 -12.73 3.13
CA ILE A 63 -5.66 -12.23 4.50
C ILE A 63 -5.97 -13.32 5.54
N ARG A 64 -5.60 -14.58 5.24
CA ARG A 64 -5.89 -15.67 6.17
C ARG A 64 -4.97 -15.59 7.38
N PRO A 65 -5.51 -15.48 8.61
CA PRO A 65 -4.69 -15.27 9.80
C PRO A 65 -3.74 -16.45 10.07
N GLN A 66 -4.05 -17.65 9.57
CA GLN A 66 -3.22 -18.84 9.78
C GLN A 66 -1.88 -18.75 9.05
N VAL A 67 -1.84 -18.24 7.81
CA VAL A 67 -0.57 -18.10 7.07
C VAL A 67 0.29 -16.98 7.64
N TYR A 68 -0.33 -15.89 8.11
CA TYR A 68 0.40 -14.84 8.84
C TYR A 68 1.05 -15.39 10.10
N ARG A 69 0.35 -16.26 10.86
CA ARG A 69 0.92 -16.88 12.06
C ARG A 69 2.06 -17.84 11.73
N HIS A 70 1.90 -18.65 10.68
CA HIS A 70 2.96 -19.52 10.17
C HIS A 70 4.20 -18.68 9.82
N LEU A 71 4.03 -17.66 8.99
CA LEU A 71 5.15 -16.87 8.51
C LEU A 71 5.81 -16.07 9.64
N LEU A 72 5.04 -15.36 10.47
CA LEU A 72 5.60 -14.47 11.49
C LEU A 72 6.20 -15.19 12.70
N PHE A 73 5.57 -16.27 13.17
CA PHE A 73 5.97 -16.91 14.42
C PHE A 73 6.69 -18.25 14.24
N ASN A 74 6.36 -19.00 13.19
CA ASN A 74 6.90 -20.35 12.97
C ASN A 74 8.05 -20.38 11.94
N TYR A 75 8.02 -19.50 10.94
CA TYR A 75 9.05 -19.38 9.92
C TYR A 75 10.07 -18.26 10.26
N LEU A 76 9.61 -17.02 10.41
CA LEU A 76 10.47 -15.84 10.57
C LEU A 76 10.81 -15.52 12.03
N GLY A 77 9.94 -15.89 12.97
CA GLY A 77 10.17 -15.74 14.41
C GLY A 77 11.18 -16.71 15.01
N ARG A 78 11.83 -17.54 14.18
CA ARG A 78 12.79 -18.56 14.60
C ARG A 78 14.24 -18.03 14.65
N ASP A 79 14.55 -16.97 13.91
CA ASP A 79 15.89 -16.39 13.83
C ASP A 79 15.99 -15.07 14.61
N ASP A 80 16.93 -15.02 15.56
CA ASP A 80 17.14 -13.90 16.47
C ASP A 80 17.51 -12.60 15.71
N ASN A 81 16.56 -11.67 15.65
CA ASN A 81 16.70 -10.26 15.22
C ASN A 81 17.29 -9.99 13.82
N LYS A 82 17.55 -11.00 12.99
CA LYS A 82 18.07 -10.84 11.62
C LYS A 82 16.93 -10.89 10.61
N ILE A 83 16.97 -10.00 9.62
CA ILE A 83 16.05 -10.05 8.48
C ILE A 83 16.62 -11.06 7.48
N SER A 84 15.82 -12.06 7.12
CA SER A 84 16.20 -13.10 6.15
C SER A 84 16.51 -12.48 4.78
N PRO A 85 17.49 -12.99 4.02
CA PRO A 85 17.84 -12.45 2.70
C PRO A 85 16.68 -12.50 1.70
N SER A 86 15.78 -13.48 1.81
CA SER A 86 14.57 -13.56 0.99
C SER A 86 13.60 -12.40 1.25
N ILE A 87 13.48 -11.95 2.51
CA ILE A 87 12.65 -10.77 2.85
C ILE A 87 13.29 -9.51 2.28
N ILE A 88 14.61 -9.39 2.31
CA ILE A 88 15.32 -8.25 1.73
C ILE A 88 15.07 -8.19 0.22
N ARG A 89 15.20 -9.33 -0.48
CA ARG A 89 14.87 -9.43 -1.92
C ARG A 89 13.43 -9.03 -2.20
N PHE A 90 12.49 -9.50 -1.38
CA PHE A 90 11.08 -9.12 -1.49
C PHE A 90 10.85 -7.63 -1.22
N ALA A 91 11.52 -7.05 -0.23
CA ALA A 91 11.45 -5.62 0.07
C ALA A 91 11.99 -4.76 -1.07
N ILE A 92 13.10 -5.18 -1.70
CA ILE A 92 13.64 -4.53 -2.90
C ILE A 92 12.61 -4.61 -4.05
N LEU A 93 11.97 -5.76 -4.25
CA LEU A 93 10.92 -5.90 -5.27
C LEU A 93 9.76 -4.94 -5.01
N LEU A 94 9.23 -4.89 -3.78
CA LEU A 94 8.16 -3.95 -3.40
C LEU A 94 8.57 -2.49 -3.62
N LEU A 95 9.82 -2.14 -3.29
CA LEU A 95 10.36 -0.81 -3.48
C LEU A 95 10.38 -0.42 -4.97
N LEU A 96 10.80 -1.32 -5.86
CA LEU A 96 10.82 -1.08 -7.30
C LEU A 96 9.41 -0.88 -7.85
N PHE A 97 8.41 -1.62 -7.34
CA PHE A 97 7.01 -1.38 -7.69
C PHE A 97 6.50 -0.03 -7.21
N ASP A 98 6.83 0.37 -5.99
CA ASP A 98 6.47 1.71 -5.50
C ASP A 98 7.08 2.80 -6.37
N VAL A 99 8.34 2.65 -6.79
CA VAL A 99 9.01 3.59 -7.71
C VAL A 99 8.23 3.69 -9.02
N TYR A 100 7.89 2.56 -9.64
CA TYR A 100 7.11 2.53 -10.88
C TYR A 100 5.74 3.19 -10.72
N LEU A 101 4.99 2.83 -9.67
CA LEU A 101 3.64 3.38 -9.44
C LEU A 101 3.66 4.88 -9.12
N THR A 102 4.69 5.34 -8.42
CA THR A 102 4.85 6.76 -8.07
C THR A 102 5.22 7.59 -9.29
N TRP A 103 6.15 7.09 -10.11
CA TRP A 103 6.49 7.71 -11.39
C TRP A 103 5.26 7.77 -12.32
N ALA A 104 4.57 6.65 -12.53
CA ALA A 104 3.43 6.58 -13.44
C ALA A 104 2.26 7.49 -13.00
N ARG A 105 2.03 7.62 -11.68
CA ARG A 105 1.06 8.57 -11.12
C ARG A 105 1.44 10.02 -11.41
N ILE A 106 2.70 10.40 -11.20
CA ILE A 106 3.17 11.77 -11.40
C ILE A 106 3.17 12.13 -12.89
N GLU A 107 3.57 11.22 -13.77
CA GLU A 107 3.51 11.44 -15.22
C GLU A 107 2.07 11.71 -15.66
N LYS A 108 1.11 10.85 -15.29
CA LYS A 108 -0.31 11.08 -15.62
C LYS A 108 -0.88 12.36 -15.03
N ALA A 109 -0.54 12.70 -13.78
CA ALA A 109 -0.97 13.95 -13.16
C ALA A 109 -0.41 15.17 -13.89
N THR A 110 0.81 15.08 -14.43
CA THR A 110 1.44 16.13 -15.23
C THR A 110 0.74 16.27 -16.58
N GLN A 111 0.40 15.17 -17.25
CA GLN A 111 -0.35 15.18 -18.53
C GLN A 111 -1.74 15.83 -18.39
N LEU A 112 -2.46 15.53 -17.30
CA LEU A 112 -3.78 16.10 -17.01
C LEU A 112 -3.74 17.60 -16.64
N SER A 113 -2.57 18.14 -16.31
CA SER A 113 -2.37 19.55 -15.99
C SER A 113 -1.99 20.43 -17.19
N LEU A 114 -1.74 19.83 -18.36
CA LEU A 114 -1.53 20.55 -19.61
C LEU A 114 -2.88 20.93 -20.23
N PRO A 115 -3.12 22.19 -20.62
CA PRO A 115 -4.35 22.54 -21.32
C PRO A 115 -4.39 21.81 -22.65
N LEU A 116 -5.43 21.00 -22.84
CA LEU A 116 -5.71 20.28 -24.07
C LEU A 116 -5.84 21.30 -25.21
N SER A 117 -4.78 21.51 -25.98
CA SER A 117 -4.90 22.13 -27.30
C SER A 117 -5.91 21.29 -28.09
N PRO A 118 -7.02 21.86 -28.61
CA PRO A 118 -7.91 21.10 -29.46
C PRO A 118 -7.10 20.55 -30.65
N PRO A 119 -7.40 19.34 -31.15
CA PRO A 119 -6.70 18.80 -32.30
C PRO A 119 -6.83 19.82 -33.43
N ALA A 120 -5.70 20.22 -34.00
CA ALA A 120 -5.68 21.06 -35.18
C ALA A 120 -6.54 20.36 -36.23
N LEU A 121 -7.69 20.96 -36.54
CA LEU A 121 -8.50 20.62 -37.70
C LEU A 121 -7.57 20.74 -38.91
N GLN A 122 -7.11 19.59 -39.40
CA GLN A 122 -6.49 19.51 -40.71
C GLN A 122 -7.52 20.03 -41.70
N SER A 123 -7.20 21.18 -42.28
CA SER A 123 -7.95 21.80 -43.36
C SER A 123 -7.91 20.87 -44.57
N SER A 124 -8.90 19.98 -44.71
CA SER A 124 -9.28 19.50 -46.02
C SER A 124 -10.17 20.58 -46.64
N THR A 125 -9.52 21.49 -47.36
CA THR A 125 -10.13 22.23 -48.47
C THR A 125 -11.02 21.29 -49.26
N TRP A 126 -12.32 21.59 -49.37
CA TRP A 126 -13.14 21.37 -50.57
C TRP A 126 -14.11 22.53 -50.71
N SER A 127 -14.08 23.08 -51.93
CA SER A 127 -14.81 24.21 -52.47
C SER A 127 -16.31 23.90 -52.66
N ASN A 128 -17.20 24.82 -52.27
CA ASN A 128 -18.08 25.58 -53.18
C ASN A 128 -19.21 26.33 -52.45
N ALA A 129 -19.42 27.56 -52.92
CA ALA A 129 -20.69 28.28 -53.09
C ALA A 129 -21.46 28.91 -51.89
N THR A 130 -21.60 30.24 -52.06
CA THR A 130 -22.80 31.10 -51.90
C THR A 130 -23.27 31.52 -50.50
N VAL A 131 -22.91 32.78 -50.17
CA VAL A 131 -23.75 33.90 -49.68
C VAL A 131 -25.16 33.54 -49.19
N SER A 132 -25.43 33.79 -47.91
CA SER A 132 -26.54 34.67 -47.46
C SER A 132 -26.52 34.93 -45.95
N ASN A 133 -26.64 36.23 -45.61
CA ASN A 133 -26.96 36.75 -44.28
C ASN A 133 -28.27 36.18 -43.75
N ILE A 134 -28.31 35.67 -42.51
CA ILE A 134 -29.50 35.77 -41.64
C ILE A 134 -29.09 35.91 -40.17
N THR A 135 -29.52 37.01 -39.56
CA THR A 135 -29.60 37.27 -38.13
C THR A 135 -30.75 36.48 -37.50
N HIS A 136 -30.48 35.65 -36.49
CA HIS A 136 -31.48 35.27 -35.49
C HIS A 136 -30.85 35.14 -34.10
N SER A 137 -31.24 36.08 -33.25
CA SER A 137 -31.19 35.99 -31.79
C SER A 137 -32.13 34.89 -31.30
N SER A 138 -31.62 33.92 -30.55
CA SER A 138 -32.43 33.13 -29.61
C SER A 138 -31.66 32.83 -28.32
N LEU A 139 -32.31 33.25 -27.25
CA LEU A 139 -32.02 33.04 -25.85
C LEU A 139 -32.24 31.55 -25.52
N ALA A 140 -31.21 30.84 -25.08
CA ALA A 140 -31.37 29.57 -24.39
C ALA A 140 -30.36 29.50 -23.24
N GLN A 141 -30.87 29.82 -22.06
CA GLN A 141 -30.22 29.53 -20.78
C GLN A 141 -30.09 28.01 -20.65
N ASN A 142 -28.87 27.51 -20.56
CA ASN A 142 -28.59 26.24 -19.90
C ASN A 142 -27.52 26.50 -18.84
N THR A 143 -28.02 26.56 -17.62
CA THR A 143 -27.26 26.72 -16.38
C THR A 143 -26.52 25.42 -16.10
N THR A 144 -25.30 25.29 -16.62
CA THR A 144 -24.33 24.30 -16.14
C THR A 144 -23.36 25.07 -15.25
N THR A 145 -23.50 24.90 -13.93
CA THR A 145 -22.55 25.41 -12.95
C THR A 145 -21.22 24.65 -13.09
N SER A 146 -20.39 25.08 -14.04
CA SER A 146 -18.97 24.73 -14.06
C SER A 146 -18.28 25.59 -12.99
N PHE A 147 -17.88 24.94 -11.91
CA PHE A 147 -17.01 25.52 -10.89
C PHE A 147 -15.65 25.81 -11.55
N THR A 148 -15.48 27.04 -12.02
CA THR A 148 -14.20 27.57 -12.47
C THR A 148 -13.34 27.91 -11.25
N TRP A 149 -12.45 26.99 -10.86
CA TRP A 149 -11.33 27.34 -10.00
C TRP A 149 -10.39 28.26 -10.78
N THR A 150 -10.59 29.57 -10.63
CA THR A 150 -9.57 30.56 -10.97
C THR A 150 -8.53 30.56 -9.86
N LYS A 151 -7.38 29.94 -10.12
CA LYS A 151 -6.16 30.19 -9.34
C LYS A 151 -5.08 30.66 -10.31
N GLY A 152 -4.55 31.84 -10.02
CA GLY A 152 -3.82 32.71 -10.93
C GLY A 152 -2.67 32.05 -11.70
N GLY A 153 -2.47 32.57 -12.91
CA GLY A 153 -1.38 32.20 -13.79
C GLY A 153 0.00 32.52 -13.21
N GLY A 154 0.88 31.52 -13.30
CA GLY A 154 2.33 31.67 -13.39
C GLY A 154 2.80 30.88 -14.62
N PRO A 155 3.97 31.20 -15.20
CA PRO A 155 4.45 30.61 -16.43
C PRO A 155 4.56 29.09 -16.29
N THR A 156 4.25 28.38 -17.37
CA THR A 156 4.38 26.93 -17.56
C THR A 156 5.60 26.38 -16.83
N SER A 157 5.40 25.88 -15.61
CA SER A 157 6.42 25.12 -14.90
C SER A 157 6.47 23.75 -15.55
N GLU A 158 7.25 23.65 -16.62
CA GLU A 158 7.88 22.37 -16.95
C GLU A 158 8.44 21.82 -15.65
N THR A 159 7.95 20.66 -15.23
CA THR A 159 8.33 20.10 -13.94
C THR A 159 9.85 19.99 -13.94
N TRP A 160 10.53 20.65 -12.99
CA TRP A 160 12.00 20.66 -12.90
C TRP A 160 12.60 19.25 -12.99
N LEU A 161 11.82 18.25 -12.56
CA LEU A 161 12.14 16.84 -12.65
C LEU A 161 12.20 16.32 -14.10
N ALA A 162 11.31 16.75 -15.00
CA ALA A 162 11.27 16.33 -16.39
C ALA A 162 12.48 16.83 -17.21
N THR A 163 13.08 17.95 -16.82
CA THR A 163 14.27 18.51 -17.48
C THR A 163 15.58 17.89 -16.99
N GLN A 164 15.56 17.08 -15.92
CA GLN A 164 16.74 16.38 -15.42
C GLN A 164 17.07 15.15 -16.27
N PRO A 165 18.35 14.73 -16.34
CA PRO A 165 18.72 13.46 -16.96
C PRO A 165 17.98 12.29 -16.29
N ILE A 166 17.66 11.29 -17.10
CA ILE A 166 16.81 10.15 -16.71
C ILE A 166 17.33 9.41 -15.47
N LEU A 167 18.65 9.34 -15.27
CA LEU A 167 19.24 8.72 -14.08
C LEU A 167 18.90 9.50 -12.81
N LEU A 168 18.94 10.84 -12.84
CA LEU A 168 18.57 11.67 -11.69
C LEU A 168 17.08 11.56 -11.38
N GLN A 169 16.23 11.42 -12.41
CA GLN A 169 14.80 11.17 -12.21
C GLN A 169 14.58 9.86 -11.45
N TYR A 170 15.19 8.75 -11.89
CA TYR A 170 15.04 7.45 -11.21
C TYR A 170 15.65 7.44 -9.80
N LEU A 171 16.81 8.07 -9.59
CA LEU A 171 17.41 8.20 -8.27
C LEU A 171 16.52 9.02 -7.32
N PHE A 172 15.87 10.06 -7.82
CA PHE A 172 14.91 10.83 -7.05
C PHE A 172 13.70 9.98 -6.63
N PHE A 173 13.06 9.27 -7.55
CA PHE A 173 11.93 8.40 -7.21
C PHE A 173 12.32 7.28 -6.25
N LEU A 174 13.51 6.70 -6.43
CA LEU A 174 14.06 5.71 -5.51
C LEU A 174 14.25 6.30 -4.11
N ALA A 175 14.85 7.48 -3.99
CA ALA A 175 15.03 8.17 -2.71
C ALA A 175 13.68 8.51 -2.06
N LEU A 176 12.71 9.01 -2.83
CA LEU A 176 11.36 9.30 -2.36
C LEU A 176 10.68 8.04 -1.80
N CYS A 177 10.64 6.94 -2.56
CA CYS A 177 9.97 5.70 -2.15
C CYS A 177 10.68 5.03 -0.96
N THR A 178 12.02 5.09 -0.89
CA THR A 178 12.78 4.58 0.27
C THR A 178 12.48 5.40 1.53
N LEU A 179 12.47 6.73 1.44
CA LEU A 179 12.15 7.60 2.57
C LEU A 179 10.69 7.46 3.01
N GLU A 180 9.74 7.30 2.09
CA GLU A 180 8.35 7.00 2.42
C GLU A 180 8.21 5.66 3.15
N THR A 181 8.89 4.62 2.67
CA THR A 181 8.90 3.30 3.32
C THR A 181 9.51 3.39 4.72
N ILE A 182 10.65 4.08 4.87
CA ILE A 182 11.29 4.30 6.17
C ILE A 182 10.36 5.09 7.10
N SER A 183 9.73 6.15 6.60
CA SER A 183 8.79 6.98 7.36
C SER A 183 7.54 6.23 7.81
N PHE A 184 7.08 5.24 7.05
CA PHE A 184 5.98 4.38 7.49
C PHE A 184 6.41 3.44 8.64
N HIS A 185 7.59 2.84 8.52
CA HIS A 185 8.06 1.82 9.47
C HIS A 185 8.63 2.41 10.78
N LEU A 186 9.39 3.50 10.72
CA LEU A 186 10.11 4.04 11.88
C LEU A 186 9.19 4.46 13.03
N PRO A 187 8.09 5.20 12.83
CA PRO A 187 7.19 5.59 13.92
C PRO A 187 6.54 4.37 14.58
N ILE A 188 6.09 3.40 13.79
CA ILE A 188 5.47 2.17 14.31
C ILE A 188 6.49 1.40 15.17
N ARG A 189 7.72 1.26 14.68
CA ARG A 189 8.81 0.60 15.43
C ARG A 189 9.16 1.34 16.70
N SER A 190 9.30 2.67 16.65
CA SER A 190 9.62 3.49 17.81
C SER A 190 8.50 3.44 18.85
N LEU A 191 7.24 3.53 18.45
CA LEU A 191 6.10 3.44 19.37
C LEU A 191 6.03 2.08 20.07
N LEU A 192 6.34 0.99 19.37
CA LEU A 192 6.29 -0.36 19.93
C LEU A 192 7.55 -0.73 20.72
N SER A 193 8.71 -0.13 20.42
CA SER A 193 9.97 -0.38 21.12
C SER A 193 10.11 0.46 22.39
N LEU A 194 9.53 1.66 22.43
CA LEU A 194 9.56 2.55 23.60
C LEU A 194 8.63 2.06 24.70
N ARG A 195 9.10 2.10 25.95
CA ARG A 195 8.23 1.94 27.13
C ARG A 195 7.59 3.29 27.45
N LEU A 196 6.43 3.54 26.85
CA LEU A 196 5.70 4.79 27.07
C LEU A 196 5.13 4.88 28.50
N PRO A 197 5.13 6.05 29.14
CA PRO A 197 4.47 6.25 30.43
C PRO A 197 2.94 6.14 30.32
N ARG A 198 2.26 5.92 31.45
CA ARG A 198 0.78 5.94 31.49
C ARG A 198 0.27 7.36 31.19
N PRO A 199 -0.81 7.55 30.41
CA PRO A 199 -1.76 6.53 29.95
C PRO A 199 -1.42 5.84 28.61
N PHE A 200 -0.40 6.29 27.87
CA PHE A 200 -0.12 5.76 26.52
C PHE A 200 0.22 4.26 26.50
N SER A 201 0.78 3.72 27.59
CA SER A 201 1.02 2.28 27.76
C SER A 201 -0.26 1.42 27.72
N THR A 202 -1.45 1.96 28.00
CA THR A 202 -2.70 1.17 27.87
C THR A 202 -3.17 1.09 26.42
N LEU A 203 -2.72 2.01 25.57
CA LEU A 203 -3.08 2.09 24.16
C LEU A 203 -2.06 1.39 23.25
N ILE A 204 -0.77 1.49 23.58
CA ILE A 204 0.32 0.98 22.74
C ILE A 204 1.04 -0.17 23.47
N PRO A 205 0.97 -1.41 22.95
CA PRO A 205 1.66 -2.53 23.56
C PRO A 205 3.17 -2.44 23.31
N HIS A 206 3.98 -2.75 24.32
CA HIS A 206 5.42 -2.90 24.13
C HIS A 206 5.72 -4.22 23.42
N TYR A 207 6.54 -4.18 22.37
CA TYR A 207 6.97 -5.36 21.63
C TYR A 207 8.50 -5.42 21.52
N PRO A 208 9.15 -6.46 22.08
CA PRO A 208 10.61 -6.50 22.23
C PRO A 208 11.39 -6.85 20.95
N HIS A 209 10.72 -7.20 19.84
CA HIS A 209 11.37 -7.64 18.60
C HIS A 209 11.06 -6.70 17.41
N PRO A 210 11.76 -5.55 17.28
CA PRO A 210 11.54 -4.59 16.20
C PRO A 210 11.64 -5.14 14.76
N PRO A 211 12.55 -6.09 14.45
CA PRO A 211 12.66 -6.65 13.10
C PRO A 211 11.40 -7.39 12.64
N LEU A 212 10.71 -8.08 13.55
CA LEU A 212 9.47 -8.79 13.22
C LEU A 212 8.34 -7.85 12.83
N ILE A 213 8.31 -6.64 13.41
CA ILE A 213 7.33 -5.60 13.04
C ILE A 213 7.56 -5.18 11.59
N SER A 214 8.80 -4.84 11.22
CA SER A 214 9.11 -4.47 9.84
C SER A 214 8.80 -5.60 8.86
N THR A 215 9.18 -6.83 9.22
CA THR A 215 8.92 -8.01 8.40
C THR A 215 7.43 -8.24 8.22
N ALA A 216 6.61 -8.09 9.27
CA ALA A 216 5.17 -8.23 9.18
C ALA A 216 4.56 -7.21 8.21
N LEU A 217 4.94 -5.94 8.35
CA LEU A 217 4.48 -4.85 7.49
C LEU A 217 4.94 -5.00 6.02
N LEU A 218 6.16 -5.49 5.80
CA LEU A 218 6.68 -5.77 4.45
C LEU A 218 5.89 -6.90 3.80
N VAL A 219 5.73 -8.03 4.49
CA VAL A 219 4.98 -9.20 3.98
C VAL A 219 3.53 -8.81 3.67
N SER A 220 2.87 -8.05 4.55
CA SER A 220 1.48 -7.61 4.32
C SER A 220 1.33 -6.60 3.18
N SER A 221 2.42 -5.95 2.77
CA SER A 221 2.44 -5.01 1.64
C SER A 221 2.60 -5.69 0.27
N PHE A 222 2.44 -7.02 0.18
CA PHE A 222 2.45 -7.77 -1.10
C PHE A 222 1.42 -7.24 -2.11
N THR A 223 0.38 -6.52 -1.66
CA THR A 223 -0.62 -5.94 -2.55
C THR A 223 -0.07 -4.91 -3.53
N LYS A 224 1.13 -4.36 -3.25
CA LYS A 224 1.86 -3.50 -4.19
C LYS A 224 2.30 -4.21 -5.46
N LEU A 225 2.25 -5.54 -5.48
CA LEU A 225 2.55 -6.35 -6.67
C LEU A 225 1.36 -6.49 -7.63
N PHE A 226 0.10 -6.32 -7.19
CA PHE A 226 -1.06 -6.53 -8.06
C PHE A 226 -1.10 -5.61 -9.28
N PRO A 227 -0.62 -4.36 -9.21
CA PRO A 227 -0.48 -3.52 -10.40
C PRO A 227 0.37 -4.12 -11.53
N LEU A 228 1.17 -5.16 -11.30
CA LEU A 228 1.77 -5.95 -12.38
C LEU A 228 0.72 -6.55 -13.32
N LEU A 229 -0.36 -7.08 -12.75
CA LEU A 229 -1.46 -7.61 -13.55
C LEU A 229 -2.14 -6.48 -14.33
N LEU A 230 -2.17 -5.28 -13.75
CA LEU A 230 -2.70 -4.07 -14.40
C LEU A 230 -1.73 -3.46 -15.42
N LEU A 231 -0.48 -3.88 -15.49
CA LEU A 231 0.44 -3.48 -16.56
C LEU A 231 0.05 -4.15 -17.89
N VAL A 232 -0.56 -5.34 -17.82
CA VAL A 232 -1.04 -6.08 -19.00
C VAL A 232 -2.31 -5.44 -19.60
N TRP A 233 -3.11 -4.73 -18.80
CA TRP A 233 -4.43 -4.24 -19.18
C TRP A 233 -4.54 -2.73 -18.98
N ALA A 234 -5.14 -2.00 -19.93
CA ALA A 234 -5.34 -0.56 -19.81
C ALA A 234 -6.42 -0.23 -18.75
N TYR A 235 -6.01 -0.13 -17.48
CA TYR A 235 -6.85 0.34 -16.38
C TYR A 235 -6.62 1.82 -16.08
N ASP A 236 -7.56 2.43 -15.35
CA ASP A 236 -7.41 3.79 -14.87
C ASP A 236 -6.38 3.86 -13.72
N LEU A 237 -5.12 4.11 -14.10
CA LEU A 237 -3.96 4.10 -13.20
C LEU A 237 -4.16 4.84 -11.85
N PRO A 238 -4.75 6.06 -11.79
CA PRO A 238 -5.01 6.74 -10.53
C PRO A 238 -5.99 5.96 -9.63
N SER A 239 -7.12 5.53 -10.18
CA SER A 239 -8.13 4.75 -9.44
C SER A 239 -7.57 3.41 -8.96
N SER A 240 -6.80 2.70 -9.78
CA SER A 240 -6.16 1.45 -9.36
C SER A 240 -5.08 1.63 -8.29
N ALA A 241 -4.25 2.67 -8.41
CA ALA A 241 -3.22 2.96 -7.42
C ALA A 241 -3.83 3.34 -6.06
N SER A 242 -4.96 4.07 -6.07
CA SER A 242 -5.76 4.38 -4.87
C SER A 242 -6.21 3.11 -4.14
N ALA A 243 -6.83 2.18 -4.87
CA ALA A 243 -7.35 0.95 -4.32
C ALA A 243 -6.24 0.09 -3.70
N VAL A 244 -5.08 0.04 -4.35
CA VAL A 244 -3.90 -0.67 -3.84
C VAL A 244 -3.37 -0.01 -2.57
N SER A 245 -3.32 1.32 -2.50
CA SER A 245 -2.91 2.05 -1.28
C SER A 245 -3.80 1.69 -0.09
N TRP A 246 -5.13 1.67 -0.28
CA TRP A 246 -6.09 1.26 0.76
C TRP A 246 -5.93 -0.21 1.15
N ALA A 247 -5.77 -1.10 0.18
CA ALA A 247 -5.57 -2.53 0.43
C ALA A 247 -4.31 -2.78 1.26
N VAL A 248 -3.21 -2.07 0.97
CA VAL A 248 -1.97 -2.14 1.77
C VAL A 248 -2.24 -1.71 3.22
N ILE A 249 -2.97 -0.62 3.45
CA ILE A 249 -3.29 -0.16 4.81
C ILE A 249 -4.11 -1.21 5.56
N ILE A 250 -5.17 -1.75 4.95
CA ILE A 250 -6.02 -2.79 5.57
C ILE A 250 -5.19 -4.04 5.91
N ASN A 251 -4.34 -4.49 4.99
CA ASN A 251 -3.47 -5.65 5.21
C ASN A 251 -2.47 -5.39 6.35
N ASN A 252 -1.89 -4.20 6.41
CA ASN A 252 -0.97 -3.81 7.46
C ASN A 252 -1.66 -3.74 8.83
N VAL A 253 -2.91 -3.27 8.89
CA VAL A 253 -3.73 -3.30 10.12
C VAL A 253 -3.99 -4.74 10.57
N ALA A 254 -4.39 -5.63 9.64
CA ALA A 254 -4.61 -7.03 9.95
C ALA A 254 -3.33 -7.72 10.44
N ALA A 255 -2.19 -7.46 9.80
CA ALA A 255 -0.90 -8.00 10.20
C ALA A 255 -0.48 -7.53 11.59
N LEU A 256 -0.68 -6.24 11.92
CA LEU A 256 -0.39 -5.69 13.25
C LEU A 256 -1.34 -6.26 14.31
N GLU A 257 -2.62 -6.47 14.01
CA GLU A 257 -3.56 -7.12 14.92
C GLU A 257 -3.12 -8.56 15.23
N ILE A 258 -2.75 -9.33 14.21
CA ILE A 258 -2.29 -10.71 14.35
C ILE A 258 -0.99 -10.78 15.15
N LEU A 259 -0.07 -9.85 14.90
CA LEU A 259 1.24 -9.79 15.57
C LEU A 259 1.12 -9.37 17.04
N LEU A 260 0.40 -8.28 17.31
CA LEU A 260 0.36 -7.62 18.62
C LEU A 260 -0.82 -8.07 19.49
N ARG A 261 -1.86 -8.66 18.91
CA ARG A 261 -3.12 -9.05 19.58
C ARG A 261 -3.76 -7.92 20.38
N CYS A 262 -3.54 -6.69 19.96
CA CYS A 262 -4.03 -5.48 20.63
C CYS A 262 -5.45 -5.08 20.19
N GLY A 263 -6.04 -5.81 19.24
CA GLY A 263 -7.33 -5.53 18.63
C GLY A 263 -7.24 -4.55 17.46
N TYR A 264 -8.23 -4.58 16.58
CA TYR A 264 -8.23 -3.82 15.32
C TYR A 264 -8.11 -2.32 15.51
N VAL A 265 -8.75 -1.74 16.54
CA VAL A 265 -8.70 -0.28 16.78
C VAL A 265 -7.27 0.18 17.08
N ARG A 266 -6.56 -0.52 17.96
CA ARG A 266 -5.18 -0.17 18.33
C ARG A 266 -4.22 -0.40 17.17
N ALA A 267 -4.40 -1.50 16.43
CA ALA A 267 -3.65 -1.77 15.21
C ALA A 267 -3.89 -0.70 14.13
N ALA A 268 -5.13 -0.26 13.95
CA ALA A 268 -5.50 0.81 13.03
C ALA A 268 -4.87 2.15 13.41
N LEU A 269 -4.87 2.51 14.70
CA LEU A 269 -4.20 3.72 15.19
C LEU A 269 -2.68 3.69 14.91
N LEU A 270 -2.02 2.57 15.19
CA LEU A 270 -0.59 2.41 14.91
C LEU A 270 -0.28 2.53 13.41
N CYS A 271 -1.07 1.84 12.57
CA CYS A 271 -0.94 1.93 11.12
C CYS A 271 -1.22 3.36 10.62
N GLY A 272 -2.18 4.06 11.24
CA GLY A 272 -2.53 5.44 10.96
C GLY A 272 -1.38 6.41 11.22
N VAL A 273 -0.65 6.25 12.35
CA VAL A 273 0.54 7.07 12.63
C VAL A 273 1.61 6.89 11.53
N GLY A 274 1.88 5.65 11.13
CA GLY A 274 2.80 5.37 10.02
C GLY A 274 2.32 5.97 8.70
N ALA A 275 1.02 5.88 8.40
CA ALA A 275 0.44 6.43 7.17
C ALA A 275 0.53 7.96 7.12
N VAL A 276 0.27 8.64 8.24
CA VAL A 276 0.41 10.10 8.36
C VAL A 276 1.87 10.53 8.20
N ALA A 277 2.81 9.82 8.82
CA ALA A 277 4.23 10.11 8.67
C ALA A 277 4.71 9.91 7.22
N ARG A 278 4.27 8.83 6.55
CA ARG A 278 4.55 8.58 5.13
C ARG A 278 4.02 9.73 4.27
N ALA A 279 2.75 10.09 4.45
CA ALA A 279 2.09 11.18 3.75
C ALA A 279 2.81 12.52 3.93
N GLY A 280 3.20 12.85 5.17
CA GLY A 280 3.90 14.09 5.48
C GLY A 280 5.28 14.17 4.81
N VAL A 281 6.06 13.07 4.83
CA VAL A 281 7.37 13.02 4.16
C VAL A 281 7.24 13.12 2.65
N GLY A 282 6.33 12.36 2.05
CA GLY A 282 6.08 12.41 0.59
C GLY A 282 5.65 13.81 0.15
N TRP A 283 4.71 14.41 0.87
CA TRP A 283 4.26 15.78 0.61
C TRP A 283 5.41 16.80 0.72
N ALA A 284 6.23 16.72 1.78
CA ALA A 284 7.33 17.66 2.01
C ALA A 284 8.39 17.58 0.90
N ILE A 285 8.77 16.37 0.47
CA ILE A 285 9.76 16.16 -0.59
C ILE A 285 9.24 16.68 -1.93
N LEU A 286 7.99 16.37 -2.28
CA LEU A 286 7.39 16.82 -3.54
C LEU A 286 7.20 18.33 -3.58
N HIS A 287 6.81 18.94 -2.45
CA HIS A 287 6.70 20.38 -2.32
C HIS A 287 8.06 21.08 -2.46
N ALA A 288 9.13 20.51 -1.89
CA ALA A 288 10.49 21.05 -2.00
C ALA A 288 11.00 21.07 -3.45
N VAL A 289 10.54 20.14 -4.30
CA VAL A 289 10.91 20.06 -5.73
C VAL A 289 9.99 20.94 -6.62
N GLY A 290 9.03 21.66 -6.03
CA GLY A 290 8.14 22.56 -6.76
C GLY A 290 7.00 21.87 -7.50
N ILE A 291 6.69 20.61 -7.17
CA ILE A 291 5.54 19.90 -7.73
C ILE A 291 4.28 20.34 -6.95
N GLY A 292 3.61 21.38 -7.45
CA GLY A 292 2.47 22.06 -6.83
C GLY A 292 1.20 21.23 -6.57
N GLY A 293 1.23 19.93 -6.90
CA GLY A 293 0.20 18.92 -6.61
C GLY A 293 0.65 17.84 -5.63
N GLY A 294 1.69 18.08 -4.82
CA GLY A 294 2.33 17.07 -3.96
C GLY A 294 1.38 16.26 -3.06
N ALA A 295 0.23 16.82 -2.66
CA ALA A 295 -0.80 16.06 -1.93
C ALA A 295 -1.50 14.98 -2.79
N ALA A 296 -1.73 15.24 -4.08
CA ALA A 296 -2.31 14.25 -5.00
C ALA A 296 -1.32 13.14 -5.33
N ALA A 297 -0.07 13.54 -5.56
CA ALA A 297 1.02 12.63 -5.90
C ALA A 297 1.52 11.80 -4.70
N ALA A 298 1.44 12.30 -3.46
CA ALA A 298 1.80 11.53 -2.25
C ALA A 298 0.69 10.58 -1.75
N GLY A 299 -0.45 10.52 -2.46
CA GLY A 299 -1.62 9.71 -2.06
C GLY A 299 -2.41 10.32 -0.87
N VAL A 300 -2.28 11.63 -0.64
CA VAL A 300 -2.98 12.37 0.43
C VAL A 300 -4.32 12.93 -0.06
N VAL A 301 -4.47 13.26 -1.34
CA VAL A 301 -5.72 13.81 -1.90
C VAL A 301 -6.91 12.86 -1.79
N GLU A 302 -6.69 11.54 -1.76
CA GLU A 302 -7.79 10.59 -1.55
C GLU A 302 -8.43 10.70 -0.16
N THR A 303 -7.66 11.11 0.86
CA THR A 303 -8.27 11.44 2.16
C THR A 303 -9.08 12.73 2.10
N GLY A 304 -8.70 13.69 1.25
CA GLY A 304 -9.45 14.92 1.02
C GLY A 304 -10.81 14.68 0.37
N ASP A 305 -10.87 13.84 -0.67
CA ASP A 305 -12.13 13.47 -1.34
C ASP A 305 -13.03 12.62 -0.43
N LEU A 306 -12.45 11.75 0.41
CA LEU A 306 -13.20 11.00 1.41
C LEU A 306 -13.68 11.87 2.58
N ILE A 307 -12.89 12.85 3.02
CA ILE A 307 -13.31 13.84 4.03
C ILE A 307 -14.44 14.70 3.46
N GLU A 308 -14.36 15.08 2.19
CA GLU A 308 -15.39 15.84 1.50
C GLU A 308 -16.65 14.99 1.24
N MET A 309 -16.51 13.72 0.85
CA MET A 309 -17.62 12.77 0.72
C MET A 309 -18.27 12.48 2.08
N TRP A 310 -17.48 12.27 3.13
CA TRP A 310 -17.98 12.10 4.49
C TRP A 310 -18.66 13.38 4.99
N ARG A 311 -18.09 14.56 4.72
CA ARG A 311 -18.71 15.88 5.00
C ARG A 311 -20.03 16.04 4.24
N ARG A 312 -20.13 15.58 2.99
CA ARG A 312 -21.37 15.58 2.22
C ARG A 312 -22.40 14.61 2.79
N LEU A 313 -21.99 13.42 3.23
CA LEU A 313 -22.89 12.43 3.84
C LEU A 313 -23.40 12.87 5.21
N VAL A 314 -22.52 13.44 6.05
CA VAL A 314 -22.87 14.00 7.36
C VAL A 314 -23.69 15.28 7.21
N GLY A 315 -23.35 16.14 6.24
CA GLY A 315 -24.10 17.35 5.92
C GLY A 315 -25.49 17.08 5.34
N SER A 316 -25.65 16.01 4.56
CA SER A 316 -26.96 15.57 4.03
C SER A 316 -27.86 14.96 5.11
N GLY A 317 -27.29 14.53 6.24
CA GLY A 317 -28.03 14.02 7.40
C GLY A 317 -28.64 15.10 8.29
N ALA A 318 -28.29 16.38 8.09
CA ALA A 318 -28.76 17.51 8.92
C ALA A 318 -29.99 18.24 8.34
N GLY A 319 -30.57 17.75 7.24
CA GLY A 319 -31.70 18.40 6.54
C GLY A 319 -33.06 17.70 6.67
N LEU A 320 -33.18 16.68 7.52
CA LEU A 320 -34.43 15.96 7.79
C LEU A 320 -34.64 15.87 9.31
N ALA A 321 -34.94 17.02 9.92
CA ALA A 321 -35.56 17.15 11.24
C ALA A 321 -36.48 18.37 11.20
#